data_AF-A0A6M4AN61-F1
#
_entry.id   AF-A0A6M4AN61-F1
#
_cell.length_a   1.000
_cell.length_b   1.000
_cell.length_c   1.000
_cell.angle_alpha   90.00
_cell.angle_beta   90.00
_cell.angle_gamma   90.00
#
_symmetry.space_group_name_H-M   'P 1'
#
loop_
_entity.id
_entity.type
_entity.pdbx_description
1 polymer ?
#
loop_
_entity_poly.entity_id
_entity_poly.type
_entity_poly.pdbx_seq_one_letter_code
_entity_poly.pdbx_strand_id
1 'polypeptide(L)' 'GATSALAPKIGPLGLAPKKVGDDIAKATGDWKGLRITIKLTIQNRQAQIEVVLSASALIIKALKEPPRDRKKQKNIKHSG' A
#
# COMPACT_ATOMS: atom_id res chain seq x y z
N GLY A 1 -5.75 11.12 2.55
CA GLY A 1 -6.21 10.34 1.39
C GLY A 1 -6.69 8.96 1.81
N ALA A 2 -5.78 8.06 2.18
CA ALA A 2 -6.12 6.67 2.52
C ALA A 2 -6.84 6.50 3.87
N THR A 3 -6.48 7.30 4.88
CA THR A 3 -7.05 7.21 6.24
C THR A 3 -8.55 7.53 6.28
N SER A 4 -9.00 8.48 5.47
CA SER A 4 -10.42 8.88 5.38
C SER A 4 -11.30 7.79 4.77
N ALA A 5 -10.76 7.00 3.83
CA ALA A 5 -11.48 5.88 3.22
C ALA A 5 -11.54 4.63 4.13
N LEU A 6 -10.58 4.51 5.05
CA LEU A 6 -10.50 3.40 5.99
C LEU A 6 -11.36 3.61 7.25
N ALA A 7 -11.54 4.86 7.69
CA ALA A 7 -12.26 5.17 8.92
C ALA A 7 -13.68 4.57 9.00
N PRO A 8 -14.54 4.61 7.95
CA PRO A 8 -15.87 4.01 8.02
C PRO A 8 -15.88 2.48 8.17
N LYS A 9 -14.86 1.80 7.63
CA LYS A 9 -14.77 0.32 7.67
C LYS A 9 -14.12 -0.19 8.95
N ILE A 10 -13.18 0.58 9.50
CA ILE A 10 -12.42 0.22 10.71
C ILE A 10 -13.17 0.66 11.99
N GLY A 11 -13.99 1.71 11.92
CA GLY A 11 -14.74 2.25 13.06
C GLY A 11 -15.55 1.20 13.85
N PRO A 12 -16.39 0.36 13.20
CA PRO A 12 -17.15 -0.69 13.89
C PRO A 12 -16.29 -1.81 14.52
N LEU A 13 -15.03 -1.93 14.13
CA LEU A 13 -14.11 -2.99 14.58
C LEU A 13 -13.24 -2.55 15.76
N GLY A 14 -13.44 -1.34 16.28
CA GLY A 14 -12.76 -0.83 17.48
C GLY A 14 -11.27 -0.56 17.29
N LEU A 15 -10.82 -0.42 16.04
CA LEU A 15 -9.44 -0.17 15.67
C LEU A 15 -9.23 1.31 15.35
N ALA A 16 -8.06 1.86 15.70
CA ALA A 16 -7.73 3.24 15.40
C ALA A 16 -7.32 3.38 13.91
N PRO A 17 -8.05 4.18 13.09
CA PRO A 17 -7.73 4.34 11.67
C PRO A 17 -6.33 4.90 11.42
N LYS A 18 -5.82 5.71 12.36
CA LYS A 18 -4.46 6.26 12.31
C LYS A 18 -3.41 5.16 12.40
N LYS A 19 -3.50 4.30 13.43
CA LYS A 19 -2.56 3.18 13.63
C LYS A 19 -2.54 2.24 12.44
N VAL A 20 -3.71 1.84 11.94
CA VAL A 20 -3.80 0.96 10.76
C VAL A 20 -3.23 1.65 9.51
N GLY A 21 -3.43 2.95 9.34
CA GLY A 21 -2.81 3.72 8.27
C GLY A 21 -1.28 3.76 8.35
N ASP A 22 -0.72 3.93 9.54
CA ASP A 22 0.73 3.92 9.77
C ASP A 22 1.34 2.54 9.50
N ASP A 23 0.69 1.47 9.97
CA ASP A 23 1.16 0.09 9.74
C ASP A 23 1.09 -0.29 8.25
N ILE A 24 0.06 0.16 7.53
CA ILE A 24 -0.03 0.03 6.07
C ILE A 24 1.12 0.76 5.38
N ALA A 25 1.43 2.00 5.80
CA ALA A 25 2.49 2.79 5.20
C ALA A 25 3.87 2.13 5.38
N LYS A 26 4.11 1.51 6.54
CA LYS A 26 5.33 0.73 6.79
C LYS A 26 5.40 -0.52 5.91
N ALA A 27 4.32 -1.32 5.86
CA ALA A 27 4.28 -2.56 5.09
C ALA A 27 4.37 -2.35 3.57
N THR A 28 4.00 -1.16 3.08
CA THR A 28 4.01 -0.82 1.64
C THR A 28 5.20 0.02 1.19
N GLY A 29 6.18 0.27 2.06
CA GLY A 29 7.34 1.10 1.76
C GLY A 29 8.14 0.63 0.53
N ASP A 30 8.35 -0.68 0.41
CA ASP A 30 9.07 -1.29 -0.72
C ASP A 30 8.38 -1.13 -2.08
N TRP A 31 7.11 -0.73 -2.06
CA TRP A 31 6.27 -0.67 -3.24
C TRP A 31 5.87 0.75 -3.62
N LYS A 32 6.65 1.72 -3.14
CA LYS A 32 6.39 3.15 -3.32
C LYS A 32 6.28 3.52 -4.80
N GLY A 33 5.20 4.21 -5.15
CA GLY A 33 4.93 4.64 -6.53
C GLY A 33 4.21 3.61 -7.39
N LEU A 34 3.94 2.41 -6.86
CA LEU A 34 3.12 1.39 -7.50
C LEU A 34 1.68 1.42 -6.97
N ARG A 35 0.72 1.09 -7.83
CA ARG A 35 -0.68 0.88 -7.41
C ARG A 35 -0.79 -0.56 -6.93
N ILE A 36 -1.07 -0.74 -5.64
CA ILE A 36 -1.13 -2.04 -5.00
C ILE A 36 -2.41 -2.18 -4.20
N THR A 37 -2.92 -3.41 -4.16
CA THR A 37 -4.09 -3.78 -3.39
C THR A 37 -3.63 -4.37 -2.06
N ILE A 38 -4.28 -3.97 -0.97
CA ILE A 38 -3.96 -4.47 0.37
C ILE A 38 -5.17 -5.25 0.87
N LYS A 39 -4.92 -6.45 1.41
CA LYS A 39 -5.90 -7.22 2.15
C LYS A 39 -5.64 -7.00 3.63
N LEU A 40 -6.68 -6.58 4.35
CA LEU A 40 -6.64 -6.37 5.79
C LEU A 40 -7.44 -7.49 6.44
N THR A 41 -6.79 -8.36 7.19
CA THR A 41 -7.43 -9.40 7.99
C THR A 41 -7.52 -8.91 9.41
N ILE A 42 -8.72 -8.89 10.00
CA ILE A 42 -8.92 -8.43 11.38
C ILE A 42 -9.37 -9.62 12.21
N GLN A 43 -8.62 -9.91 13.27
CA GLN A 43 -8.94 -10.95 14.25
C GLN A 43 -8.70 -10.39 15.64
N ASN A 44 -9.60 -10.64 16.59
CA ASN A 44 -9.45 -10.21 17.99
C ASN A 44 -9.05 -8.72 18.14
N ARG A 45 -9.62 -7.84 17.30
CA ARG A 45 -9.28 -6.40 17.23
C ARG A 45 -7.80 -6.11 16.92
N GLN A 46 -7.11 -7.04 16.28
CA GLN A 46 -5.76 -6.85 15.73
C GLN A 46 -5.84 -6.91 14.21
N ALA A 47 -5.14 -5.99 13.55
CA ALA A 47 -5.11 -5.89 12.11
C ALA A 47 -3.83 -6.54 11.57
N GLN A 48 -4.00 -7.57 10.74
CA GLN A 48 -2.92 -8.16 9.96
C GLN A 48 -3.00 -7.66 8.52
N ILE A 49 -1.86 -7.22 7.99
CA ILE A 49 -1.77 -6.56 6.70
C ILE A 49 -1.06 -7.50 5.73
N GLU A 50 -1.74 -7.85 4.64
CA GLU A 50 -1.20 -8.64 3.55
C GLU A 50 -1.22 -7.81 2.26
N VAL A 51 -0.10 -7.81 1.54
CA VAL A 51 0.00 -7.12 0.26
C VAL A 51 -0.42 -8.08 -0.85
N VAL A 52 -1.51 -7.76 -1.54
CA VAL A 52 -1.98 -8.53 -2.70
C VAL A 52 -1.37 -7.93 -3.95
N LEU A 53 -0.41 -8.67 -4.52
CA LEU A 53 0.38 -8.22 -5.65
C LEU A 53 -0.30 -8.59 -6.97
N SER A 54 -0.35 -7.63 -7.89
CA SER A 54 -0.64 -7.94 -9.30
C SER A 54 0.62 -8.46 -9.98
N ALA A 55 0.45 -9.21 -11.08
CA ALA A 55 1.57 -9.68 -11.90
C ALA A 55 2.51 -8.52 -12.33
N SER A 56 1.94 -7.36 -12.66
CA SER A 56 2.72 -6.17 -13.01
C SER A 56 3.60 -5.65 -11.87
N ALA A 57 3.14 -5.71 -10.62
CA ALA A 57 3.92 -5.26 -9.47
C ALA A 57 5.11 -6.19 -9.21
N LEU A 58 4.93 -7.50 -9.39
CA LEU A 58 6.00 -8.49 -9.26
C LEU A 58 7.09 -8.28 -10.32
N ILE A 59 6.71 -8.05 -11.57
CA ILE A 59 7.65 -7.81 -12.68
C ILE A 59 8.45 -6.53 -12.42
N ILE A 60 7.78 -5.43 -12.08
CA ILE A 60 8.46 -4.13 -11.82
C ILE A 60 9.46 -4.23 -10.66
N LYS A 61 9.12 -5.00 -9.62
CA LYS A 61 10.05 -5.25 -8.52
C LYS A 61 11.25 -6.11 -8.95
N ALA A 62 11.02 -7.16 -9.73
CA ALA A 62 12.09 -8.01 -10.24
C ALA A 62 13.09 -7.23 -11.11
N LEU A 63 12.59 -6.26 -11.89
CA LEU A 63 13.40 -5.37 -12.75
C LEU A 63 14.05 -4.21 -11.99
N LYS A 64 13.88 -4.11 -10.66
CA LYS A 64 14.41 -3.03 -9.80
C LYS A 64 14.15 -1.63 -10.37
N GLU A 65 12.99 -1.41 -10.97
CA GLU A 65 12.70 -0.12 -11.59
C GLU A 65 12.64 0.99 -10.52
N PRO A 66 13.10 2.21 -10.84
CA PRO A 66 13.06 3.32 -9.91
C PRO A 66 11.63 3.66 -9.47
N PRO A 67 11.43 4.10 -8.21
CA PRO A 67 10.12 4.49 -7.71
C PRO A 67 9.46 5.55 -8.60
N ARG A 68 8.22 5.29 -9.00
CA ARG A 68 7.47 6.20 -9.88
C ARG A 68 6.92 7.38 -9.06
N ASP A 69 7.71 8.45 -8.93
CA ASP A 69 7.24 9.72 -8.36
C ASP A 69 6.56 10.57 -9.44
N ARG A 70 5.26 10.36 -9.60
CA ARG A 70 4.41 11.04 -10.59
C ARG A 70 4.29 12.55 -10.37
N LYS A 71 4.66 13.09 -9.19
CA LYS A 71 4.57 14.52 -8.91
C LYS A 71 5.82 15.28 -9.32
N LYS A 72 7.00 14.69 -9.14
CA LYS A 72 8.28 15.36 -9.42
C LYS A 72 8.78 15.15 -10.84
N GLN A 73 8.57 13.97 -11.40
CA GLN A 73 9.15 13.63 -12.70
C GLN A 73 8.10 12.98 -13.60
N LYS A 74 7.83 13.64 -14.74
CA LYS A 74 6.99 13.09 -15.81
C LYS A 74 7.88 12.20 -16.70
N ASN A 75 7.35 11.08 -17.16
CA ASN A 75 7.99 10.17 -18.12
C ASN A 75 9.40 9.69 -17.69
N ILE A 76 9.52 9.14 -16.47
CA ILE A 76 10.73 8.39 -16.10
C ILE A 76 10.97 7.33 -17.19
N LYS A 77 12.22 7.22 -17.68
CA LYS A 77 12.57 6.19 -18.67
C LYS A 77 12.74 4.87 -17.92
N HIS A 78 11.91 3.89 -18.27
CA HIS A 78 12.03 2.52 -17.78
C HIS A 78 12.75 1.73 -18.88
N SER A 79 13.95 1.23 -18.59
CA SER A 79 14.55 0.18 -19.41
C SER A 79 14.03 -1.12 -18.80
N GLY A 80 12.98 -1.67 -19.40
CA GLY A 80 12.58 -3.05 -19.10
C GLY A 80 13.73 -4.01 -19.38
#